data_AF-A0A5D2YMP8-F1
#
_entry.id   AF-A0A5D2YMP8-F1
#
_cell.length_a   1.000
_cell.length_b   1.000
_cell.length_c   1.000
_cell.angle_alpha   90.00
_cell.angle_beta   90.00
_cell.angle_gamma   90.00
#
_symmetry.space_group_name_H-M   'P 1'
#
loop_
_entity.id
_entity.type
_entity.pdbx_description
1 polymer ?
#
loop_
_entity_poly.entity_id
_entity_poly.type
_entity_poly.pdbx_seq_one_letter_code
_entity_poly.pdbx_strand_id
1 'polypeptide(L)'
;MYRSWSEDGEYVTNGGPSVLPVNLIISPSFSVIPNYSAPVPVYRTARTMGTNKTVNENYRLTWEFRVDSGFTYYVRLHFCEFQVEITELGDRVFQIYIDNIVAEHQADVISWAGGNGVPIYRDYAVMIGRASNEMKRNLSIALHPAPAWRTRYSDAILNGVEIFKLSNEGNLAGPNPQTIPISLPKISVPPPTRPKYNIRTTFLTVIGVVSIFVVVSALYILIFRPKSRFEGSFSWYQLSCKDYSSMDGSGKVYSSVGKHSKDTTSVADNKC
;
A
#
# COMPACT_ATOMS: atom_id res chain seq x y z
N MET A 1 -6.89 -17.08 18.50
CA MET A 1 -7.57 -15.85 18.05
C MET A 1 -6.88 -15.37 16.77
N TYR A 2 -7.62 -15.18 15.68
CA TYR A 2 -7.07 -14.76 14.39
C TYR A 2 -6.86 -13.23 14.32
N ARG A 3 -6.10 -12.67 15.27
CA ARG A 3 -5.65 -11.26 15.22
C ARG A 3 -4.44 -11.14 14.30
N SER A 4 -4.42 -10.12 13.45
CA SER A 4 -3.19 -9.70 12.76
C SER A 4 -2.37 -8.78 13.67
N TRP A 5 -1.06 -8.76 13.48
CA TRP A 5 -0.12 -7.83 14.10
C TRP A 5 0.78 -7.27 13.00
N SER A 6 0.90 -5.95 12.93
CA SER A 6 1.76 -5.24 11.98
C SER A 6 3.02 -4.71 12.68
N GLU A 7 4.05 -4.39 11.89
CA GLU A 7 5.18 -3.61 12.38
C GLU A 7 4.74 -2.19 12.75
N ASP A 8 5.50 -1.53 13.63
CA ASP A 8 5.15 -0.23 14.20
C ASP A 8 5.64 0.97 13.37
N GLY A 9 6.53 0.73 12.40
CA GLY A 9 7.35 1.75 11.74
C GLY A 9 6.57 2.86 11.04
N GLU A 10 5.41 2.56 10.45
CA GLU A 10 4.56 3.59 9.80
C GLU A 10 3.93 4.58 10.80
N TYR A 11 3.89 4.24 12.09
CA TYR A 11 3.28 5.04 13.14
C TYR A 11 4.30 5.86 13.95
N VAL A 12 5.61 5.59 13.84
CA VAL A 12 6.67 6.29 14.59
C VAL A 12 6.88 7.70 14.03
N THR A 13 6.42 8.73 14.73
CA THR A 13 6.60 10.14 14.33
C THR A 13 7.84 10.79 14.95
N ASN A 14 8.31 10.30 16.09
CA ASN A 14 9.61 10.68 16.64
C ASN A 14 10.38 9.44 17.09
N GLY A 15 11.20 8.89 16.20
CA GLY A 15 11.97 7.66 16.44
C GLY A 15 13.32 7.87 17.11
N GLY A 16 13.90 9.08 17.08
CA GLY A 16 15.29 9.31 17.49
C GLY A 16 16.28 8.28 16.90
N PRO A 17 17.35 7.90 17.62
CA PRO A 17 18.19 6.74 17.29
C PRO A 17 17.65 5.43 17.88
N SER A 18 16.32 5.23 17.93
CA SER A 18 15.72 4.01 18.50
C SER A 18 16.21 2.73 17.83
N VAL A 19 16.27 1.67 18.62
CA VAL A 19 16.74 0.34 18.22
C VAL A 19 15.62 -0.68 18.34
N LEU A 20 15.73 -1.75 17.54
CA LEU A 20 14.77 -2.85 17.50
C LEU A 20 15.43 -4.14 18.03
N PRO A 21 15.59 -4.30 19.36
CA PRO A 21 16.10 -5.54 19.91
C PRO A 21 15.14 -6.70 19.65
N VAL A 22 15.72 -7.87 19.38
CA VAL A 22 14.97 -9.13 19.18
C VAL A 22 15.70 -10.27 19.85
N ASN A 23 14.96 -11.09 20.59
CA ASN A 23 15.47 -12.31 21.21
C ASN A 23 14.67 -13.52 20.70
N LEU A 24 15.20 -14.21 19.69
CA LEU A 24 14.56 -15.37 19.09
C LEU A 24 14.67 -16.65 19.94
N ILE A 25 15.55 -16.65 20.95
CA ILE A 25 15.89 -17.82 21.77
C ILE A 25 14.99 -17.90 23.01
N ILE A 26 14.71 -16.76 23.66
CA ILE A 26 13.91 -16.71 24.90
C ILE A 26 12.52 -17.32 24.70
N SER A 27 12.04 -18.07 25.69
CA SER A 27 10.66 -18.56 25.74
C SER A 27 9.91 -17.76 26.81
N PRO A 28 9.07 -16.78 26.44
CA PRO A 28 8.43 -15.91 27.42
C PRO A 28 7.54 -16.69 28.40
N SER A 29 7.69 -16.42 29.69
CA SER A 29 7.02 -17.13 30.77
C SER A 29 5.67 -16.50 31.09
N PHE A 30 4.59 -17.10 30.60
CA PHE A 30 3.21 -16.62 30.79
C PHE A 30 2.65 -16.99 32.18
N SER A 31 3.34 -16.53 33.24
CA SER A 31 2.94 -16.72 34.64
C SER A 31 1.97 -15.64 35.14
N VAL A 32 2.07 -14.40 34.63
CA VAL A 32 1.27 -13.25 35.09
C VAL A 32 0.06 -12.96 34.21
N ILE A 33 0.14 -13.24 32.91
CA ILE A 33 -0.96 -13.06 31.95
C ILE A 33 -1.19 -14.34 31.13
N PRO A 34 -2.40 -14.61 30.63
CA PRO A 34 -2.67 -15.77 29.79
C PRO A 34 -1.82 -15.79 28.50
N ASN A 35 -1.37 -16.98 28.09
CA ASN A 35 -0.54 -17.17 26.89
C ASN A 35 -1.21 -16.78 25.56
N TYR A 36 -2.53 -16.57 25.56
CA TYR A 36 -3.27 -16.07 24.40
C TYR A 36 -3.37 -14.53 24.33
N SER A 37 -2.90 -13.80 25.35
CA SER A 37 -3.00 -12.33 25.43
C SER A 37 -2.35 -11.60 24.24
N ALA A 38 -1.19 -12.05 23.78
CA ALA A 38 -0.60 -11.72 22.48
C ALA A 38 0.31 -12.90 22.03
N PRO A 39 0.56 -13.10 20.73
CA PRO A 39 1.37 -14.22 20.25
C PRO A 39 2.85 -14.01 20.61
N VAL A 40 3.58 -15.10 20.86
CA VAL A 40 4.99 -15.11 21.32
C VAL A 40 5.93 -14.14 20.58
N PRO A 41 5.87 -13.96 19.24
CA PRO A 41 6.74 -13.00 18.55
C PRO A 41 6.67 -11.57 19.11
N VAL A 42 5.49 -11.09 19.51
CA VAL A 42 5.32 -9.74 20.09
C VAL A 42 6.22 -9.56 21.31
N TYR A 43 6.28 -10.54 22.21
CA TYR A 43 7.10 -10.50 23.42
C TYR A 43 8.58 -10.92 23.20
N ARG A 44 8.97 -11.23 21.96
CA ARG A 44 10.37 -11.47 21.55
C ARG A 44 10.99 -10.29 20.82
N THR A 45 10.18 -9.33 20.39
CA THR A 45 10.59 -8.08 19.75
C THR A 45 10.27 -6.89 20.66
N ALA A 46 11.02 -5.81 20.53
CA ALA A 46 10.61 -4.52 21.07
C ALA A 46 11.21 -3.37 20.24
N ARG A 47 10.75 -2.15 20.51
CA ARG A 47 11.53 -0.94 20.26
C ARG A 47 12.02 -0.36 21.58
N THR A 48 13.29 0.06 21.63
CA THR A 48 13.83 0.86 22.73
C THR A 48 14.54 2.10 22.21
N MET A 49 14.87 3.04 23.09
CA MET A 49 15.48 4.33 22.73
C MET A 49 16.98 4.20 22.45
N GLY A 50 17.64 3.19 23.04
CA GLY A 50 19.04 2.82 22.81
C GLY A 50 19.92 2.96 24.05
N THR A 51 21.23 2.74 23.91
CA THR A 51 22.17 2.75 25.06
C THR A 51 22.67 4.14 25.45
N ASN A 52 22.45 5.18 24.64
CA ASN A 52 22.98 6.53 24.88
C ASN A 52 22.01 7.38 25.72
N LYS A 53 22.12 7.26 27.04
CA LYS A 53 21.30 8.01 28.01
C LYS A 53 21.19 9.51 27.72
N THR A 54 22.30 10.15 27.31
CA THR A 54 22.34 11.59 27.03
C THR A 54 21.50 11.97 25.81
N VAL A 55 21.36 11.08 24.83
CA VAL A 55 20.44 11.30 23.71
C VAL A 55 19.01 10.95 24.13
N ASN A 56 18.80 9.81 24.79
CA ASN A 56 17.48 9.34 25.20
C ASN A 56 16.72 10.33 26.10
N GLU A 57 17.40 10.99 27.04
CA GLU A 57 16.78 11.99 27.91
C GLU A 57 16.30 13.24 27.15
N ASN A 58 16.82 13.50 25.93
CA ASN A 58 16.53 14.68 25.12
C ASN A 58 15.43 14.51 24.05
N TYR A 59 14.84 13.31 23.89
CA TYR A 59 13.68 13.11 23.01
C TYR A 59 12.63 12.19 23.65
N ARG A 60 11.38 12.26 23.20
CA ARG A 60 10.38 11.21 23.49
C ARG A 60 10.27 10.29 22.28
N LEU A 61 10.30 8.98 22.51
CA LEU A 61 10.02 7.99 21.48
C LEU A 61 8.50 7.95 21.26
N THR A 62 8.03 8.46 20.14
CA THR A 62 6.60 8.75 19.90
C THR A 62 6.04 7.99 18.70
N TRP A 63 4.87 7.40 18.90
CA TRP A 63 3.98 6.88 17.88
C TRP A 63 2.69 7.73 17.80
N GLU A 64 2.10 7.85 16.62
CA GLU A 64 0.82 8.54 16.40
C GLU A 64 -0.16 7.71 15.56
N PHE A 65 -1.39 7.59 16.05
CA PHE A 65 -2.44 6.77 15.45
C PHE A 65 -3.64 7.64 15.06
N ARG A 66 -4.02 7.64 13.77
CA ARG A 66 -5.08 8.52 13.27
C ARG A 66 -6.49 7.96 13.53
N VAL A 67 -7.09 8.40 14.63
CA VAL A 67 -8.37 7.93 15.18
C VAL A 67 -9.52 8.95 15.00
N ASP A 68 -10.75 8.56 15.32
CA ASP A 68 -11.96 9.39 15.16
C ASP A 68 -12.24 10.27 16.39
N SER A 69 -12.61 11.53 16.15
CA SER A 69 -12.80 12.50 17.24
C SER A 69 -14.15 12.34 17.97
N GLY A 70 -14.11 12.42 19.29
CA GLY A 70 -15.26 12.33 20.20
C GLY A 70 -15.63 10.89 20.55
N PHE A 71 -14.63 10.04 20.76
CA PHE A 71 -14.75 8.68 21.28
C PHE A 71 -13.68 8.44 22.36
N THR A 72 -13.99 7.58 23.32
CA THR A 72 -12.98 7.00 24.21
C THR A 72 -12.28 5.84 23.49
N TYR A 73 -10.96 5.80 23.61
CA TYR A 73 -10.12 4.70 23.14
C TYR A 73 -9.54 3.94 24.33
N TYR A 74 -9.62 2.62 24.25
CA TYR A 74 -8.95 1.70 25.15
C TYR A 74 -7.63 1.28 24.50
N VAL A 75 -6.53 1.64 25.15
CA VAL A 75 -5.16 1.45 24.67
C VAL A 75 -4.49 0.42 25.56
N ARG A 76 -4.10 -0.72 24.98
CA ARG A 76 -3.30 -1.74 25.65
C ARG A 76 -1.87 -1.68 25.16
N LEU A 77 -0.94 -1.49 26.10
CA LEU A 77 0.50 -1.53 25.87
C LEU A 77 1.04 -2.87 26.35
N HIS A 78 1.74 -3.59 25.47
CA HIS A 78 2.36 -4.88 25.76
C HIS A 78 3.83 -4.70 26.10
N PHE A 79 4.27 -5.38 27.16
CA PHE A 79 5.64 -5.34 27.66
C PHE A 79 6.16 -6.76 27.94
N CYS A 80 7.42 -7.03 27.62
CA CYS A 80 8.21 -8.13 28.13
C CYS A 80 9.66 -7.68 28.06
N GLU A 81 10.30 -7.54 29.21
CA GLU A 81 11.74 -7.32 29.25
C GLU A 81 12.44 -8.64 28.87
N PHE A 82 13.47 -8.57 28.04
CA PHE A 82 14.21 -9.75 27.56
C PHE A 82 15.69 -9.47 27.27
N GLN A 83 16.16 -8.24 27.51
CA GLN A 83 17.55 -7.89 27.39
C GLN A 83 18.33 -8.41 28.60
N VAL A 84 19.53 -8.97 28.37
CA VAL A 84 20.31 -9.64 29.43
C VAL A 84 20.92 -8.66 30.43
N GLU A 85 20.95 -7.37 30.08
CA GLU A 85 21.42 -6.26 30.90
C GLU A 85 20.35 -5.71 31.86
N ILE A 86 19.07 -6.04 31.66
CA ILE A 86 17.93 -5.48 32.41
C ILE A 86 17.28 -6.61 33.22
N THR A 87 17.61 -6.70 34.51
CA THR A 87 17.23 -7.86 35.34
C THR A 87 16.77 -7.50 36.75
N GLU A 88 17.11 -6.31 37.24
CA GLU A 88 16.81 -5.82 38.58
C GLU A 88 15.75 -4.70 38.56
N LEU A 89 15.06 -4.52 39.69
CA LEU A 89 14.13 -3.41 39.90
C LEU A 89 14.89 -2.07 39.77
N GLY A 90 14.34 -1.14 39.00
CA GLY A 90 14.99 0.14 38.73
C GLY A 90 16.09 0.12 37.65
N ASP A 91 16.33 -1.01 36.96
CA ASP A 91 17.26 -1.03 35.83
C ASP A 91 16.77 -0.13 34.68
N ARG A 92 15.49 -0.27 34.29
CA ARG A 92 14.86 0.49 33.21
C ARG A 92 13.52 1.08 33.70
N VAL A 93 13.57 2.30 34.21
CA VAL A 93 12.39 3.09 34.61
C VAL A 93 12.10 4.16 33.55
N PHE A 94 10.84 4.28 33.13
CA PHE A 94 10.40 5.27 32.15
C PHE A 94 9.00 5.84 32.45
N GLN A 95 8.60 6.85 31.68
CA GLN A 95 7.27 7.46 31.70
C GLN A 95 6.51 7.09 30.44
N ILE A 96 5.19 6.91 30.58
CA ILE A 96 4.27 6.67 29.48
C ILE A 96 3.37 7.90 29.35
N TYR A 97 3.33 8.48 28.16
CA TYR A 97 2.43 9.55 27.78
C TYR A 97 1.40 9.03 26.78
N ILE A 98 0.13 9.41 26.95
CA ILE A 98 -0.97 9.11 26.01
C ILE A 98 -1.73 10.42 25.78
N ASP A 99 -1.91 10.82 24.53
CA ASP A 99 -2.41 12.15 24.11
C ASP A 99 -1.70 13.31 24.85
N ASN A 100 -0.37 13.20 24.94
CA ASN A 100 0.54 14.09 25.69
C ASN A 100 0.34 14.20 27.23
N ILE A 101 -0.68 13.56 27.80
CA ILE A 101 -0.90 13.44 29.25
C ILE A 101 -0.05 12.29 29.80
N VAL A 102 0.52 12.43 31.00
CA VAL A 102 1.21 11.30 31.67
C VAL A 102 0.18 10.24 32.08
N ALA A 103 0.28 9.06 31.47
CA ALA A 103 -0.52 7.88 31.80
C ALA A 103 0.18 6.97 32.82
N GLU A 104 1.52 7.01 32.88
CA GLU A 104 2.33 6.34 33.89
C GLU A 104 3.58 7.18 34.22
N HIS A 105 3.85 7.35 35.52
CA HIS A 105 4.97 8.14 36.03
C HIS A 105 6.24 7.33 36.25
N GLN A 106 6.12 6.03 36.54
CA GLN A 106 7.25 5.14 36.87
C GLN A 106 6.99 3.72 36.35
N ALA A 107 6.99 3.57 35.02
CA ALA A 107 6.93 2.28 34.35
C ALA A 107 8.25 1.53 34.55
N ASP A 108 8.18 0.33 35.12
CA ASP A 108 9.28 -0.62 35.28
C ASP A 108 8.73 -2.02 34.99
N VAL A 109 9.21 -2.65 33.92
CA VAL A 109 8.69 -3.93 33.43
C VAL A 109 9.11 -5.10 34.33
N ILE A 110 10.29 -5.04 34.96
CA ILE A 110 10.75 -6.06 35.92
C ILE A 110 9.89 -5.99 37.18
N SER A 111 9.61 -4.78 37.68
CA SER A 111 8.70 -4.55 38.82
C SER A 111 7.27 -5.02 38.54
N TRP A 112 6.78 -4.77 37.32
CA TRP A 112 5.43 -5.15 36.92
C TRP A 112 5.23 -6.64 36.68
N ALA A 113 6.20 -7.32 36.07
CA ALA A 113 6.08 -8.72 35.66
C ALA A 113 6.77 -9.69 36.64
N GLY A 114 7.58 -9.21 37.57
CA GLY A 114 8.30 -10.02 38.55
C GLY A 114 9.58 -10.68 38.03
N GLY A 115 10.06 -10.33 36.83
CA GLY A 115 11.32 -10.82 36.29
C GLY A 115 11.52 -10.59 34.79
N ASN A 116 12.75 -10.81 34.33
CA ASN A 116 13.10 -10.85 32.91
C ASN A 116 12.46 -12.07 32.23
N GLY A 117 12.02 -11.91 30.98
CA GLY A 117 11.36 -12.95 30.20
C GLY A 117 9.89 -13.18 30.57
N VAL A 118 9.28 -12.34 31.41
CA VAL A 118 7.86 -12.47 31.81
C VAL A 118 7.00 -11.41 31.08
N PRO A 119 6.05 -11.82 30.22
CA PRO A 119 5.11 -10.92 29.59
C PRO A 119 4.11 -10.27 30.55
N ILE A 120 3.78 -9.01 30.29
CA ILE A 120 2.67 -8.30 30.90
C ILE A 120 2.04 -7.30 29.92
N TYR A 121 0.92 -6.70 30.30
CA TYR A 121 0.36 -5.53 29.62
C TYR A 121 -0.18 -4.51 30.62
N ARG A 122 -0.40 -3.28 30.14
CA ARG A 122 -1.09 -2.19 30.85
C ARG A 122 -2.17 -1.60 29.97
N ASP A 123 -3.31 -1.31 30.59
CA ASP A 123 -4.55 -0.92 29.92
C ASP A 123 -4.94 0.50 30.35
N TYR A 124 -5.17 1.38 29.38
CA TYR A 124 -5.47 2.80 29.59
C TYR A 124 -6.72 3.20 28.82
N ALA A 125 -7.44 4.22 29.30
CA ALA A 125 -8.59 4.81 28.61
C ALA A 125 -8.36 6.30 28.36
N VAL A 126 -8.49 6.75 27.11
CA VAL A 126 -8.25 8.13 26.68
C VAL A 126 -9.43 8.66 25.85
N MET A 127 -9.95 9.83 26.20
CA MET A 127 -11.04 10.49 25.46
C MET A 127 -10.46 11.47 24.44
N ILE A 128 -10.48 11.11 23.15
CA ILE A 128 -10.01 12.01 22.10
C ILE A 128 -11.10 13.04 21.80
N GLY A 129 -10.94 14.25 22.34
CA GLY A 129 -11.90 15.33 22.22
C GLY A 129 -12.06 15.87 20.80
N ARG A 130 -13.26 16.37 20.47
CA ARG A 130 -13.52 17.19 19.27
C ARG A 130 -13.16 18.64 19.56
N ALA A 131 -12.40 19.29 18.69
CA ALA A 131 -12.31 20.76 18.67
C ALA A 131 -12.14 21.25 17.22
N SER A 132 -12.88 22.29 16.85
CA SER A 132 -13.14 22.66 15.44
C SER A 132 -13.74 21.50 14.62
N ASN A 133 -13.67 21.59 13.29
CA ASN A 133 -14.23 20.61 12.35
C ASN A 133 -13.35 19.34 12.18
N GLU A 134 -12.42 19.08 13.09
CA GLU A 134 -11.50 17.94 13.02
C GLU A 134 -12.19 16.61 13.35
N MET A 135 -12.69 15.97 12.29
CA MET A 135 -13.34 14.66 12.29
C MET A 135 -12.44 13.50 12.76
N LYS A 136 -11.12 13.62 12.57
CA LYS A 136 -10.10 12.64 12.99
C LYS A 136 -8.90 13.36 13.59
N ARG A 137 -8.20 12.72 14.53
CA ARG A 137 -7.00 13.23 15.21
C ARG A 137 -5.94 12.15 15.36
N ASN A 138 -4.70 12.59 15.60
CA ASN A 138 -3.60 11.69 15.92
C ASN A 138 -3.58 11.49 17.45
N LEU A 139 -3.95 10.29 17.91
CA LEU A 139 -3.71 9.83 19.27
C LEU A 139 -2.21 9.56 19.40
N SER A 140 -1.50 10.36 20.19
CA SER A 140 -0.08 10.11 20.48
C SER A 140 0.08 9.09 21.61
N ILE A 141 1.08 8.23 21.48
CA ILE A 141 1.63 7.40 22.55
C ILE A 141 3.14 7.68 22.55
N ALA A 142 3.70 8.11 23.68
CA ALA A 142 5.10 8.49 23.75
C ALA A 142 5.78 8.01 25.03
N LEU A 143 7.03 7.56 24.90
CA LEU A 143 7.86 7.12 26.01
C LEU A 143 9.03 8.08 26.25
N HIS A 144 9.38 8.29 27.52
CA HIS A 144 10.51 9.12 27.94
C HIS A 144 11.22 8.43 29.12
N PRO A 145 12.55 8.31 29.16
CA PRO A 145 13.21 7.60 30.23
C PRO A 145 13.14 8.40 31.54
N ALA A 146 13.19 7.71 32.68
CA ALA A 146 13.51 8.41 33.92
C ALA A 146 14.94 8.98 33.82
N PRO A 147 15.24 10.13 34.45
CA PRO A 147 16.60 10.67 34.45
C PRO A 147 17.60 9.70 35.09
N ALA A 148 18.87 9.73 34.65
CA ALA A 148 19.95 8.82 35.07
C ALA A 148 20.29 8.76 36.58
N TRP A 149 19.59 9.50 37.43
CA TRP A 149 19.65 9.40 38.90
C TRP A 149 18.49 8.58 39.51
N ARG A 150 17.55 8.09 38.69
CA ARG A 150 16.40 7.26 39.07
C ARG A 150 16.34 5.89 38.39
N THR A 151 17.21 5.62 37.42
CA THR A 151 17.24 4.40 36.62
C THR A 151 18.69 4.05 36.28
N ARG A 152 19.05 2.76 36.22
CA ARG A 152 20.42 2.35 35.83
C ARG A 152 20.67 2.65 34.35
N TYR A 153 19.66 2.45 33.52
CA TYR A 153 19.64 2.72 32.09
C TYR A 153 18.52 3.74 31.81
N SER A 154 18.88 4.94 31.32
CA SER A 154 17.90 5.94 30.84
C SER A 154 17.39 5.51 29.46
N ASP A 155 16.51 4.51 29.44
CA ASP A 155 15.92 3.91 28.24
C ASP A 155 14.44 3.55 28.52
N ALA A 156 13.67 3.25 27.47
CA ALA A 156 12.28 2.83 27.57
C ALA A 156 12.01 1.69 26.58
N ILE A 157 11.02 0.82 26.86
CA ILE A 157 10.73 -0.36 26.05
C ILE A 157 9.24 -0.47 25.71
N LEU A 158 8.92 -0.89 24.49
CA LEU A 158 7.57 -1.27 24.07
C LEU A 158 7.61 -2.48 23.13
N ASN A 159 6.81 -3.51 23.43
CA ASN A 159 6.79 -4.75 22.66
C ASN A 159 5.61 -4.81 21.66
N GLY A 160 4.51 -4.11 21.94
CA GLY A 160 3.36 -4.03 21.05
C GLY A 160 2.23 -3.15 21.60
N VAL A 161 1.28 -2.80 20.74
CA VAL A 161 0.14 -1.93 21.08
C VAL A 161 -1.13 -2.49 20.46
N GLU A 162 -2.23 -2.53 21.22
CA GLU A 162 -3.58 -2.68 20.68
C GLU A 162 -4.41 -1.43 21.01
N ILE A 163 -5.15 -0.88 20.04
CA ILE A 163 -5.99 0.31 20.22
C ILE A 163 -7.43 0.00 19.77
N PHE A 164 -8.39 0.15 20.69
CA PHE A 164 -9.79 -0.17 20.47
C PHE A 164 -10.67 1.07 20.70
N LYS A 165 -11.52 1.41 19.73
CA LYS A 165 -12.58 2.42 19.95
C LYS A 165 -13.65 1.82 20.87
N LEU A 166 -13.99 2.51 21.95
CA LEU A 166 -15.15 2.15 22.79
C LEU A 166 -16.44 2.74 22.21
N SER A 167 -17.54 2.01 22.35
CA SER A 167 -18.85 2.46 21.86
C SER A 167 -19.38 3.61 22.71
N ASN A 168 -19.79 4.70 22.08
CA ASN A 168 -20.54 5.76 22.75
C ASN A 168 -22.04 5.53 22.49
N GLU A 169 -22.82 5.23 23.52
CA GLU A 169 -24.27 4.93 23.42
C GLU A 169 -24.60 3.85 22.36
N GLY A 170 -23.74 2.83 22.24
CA GLY A 170 -23.85 1.75 21.25
C GLY A 170 -23.32 2.12 19.84
N ASN A 171 -23.00 3.38 19.58
CA ASN A 171 -22.39 3.81 18.32
C ASN A 171 -20.87 3.61 18.29
N LEU A 172 -20.35 3.09 17.18
CA LEU A 172 -18.92 2.98 16.84
C LEU A 172 -18.57 3.68 15.51
N ALA A 173 -19.55 4.20 14.77
CA ALA A 173 -19.35 4.80 13.46
C ALA A 173 -18.52 6.09 13.57
N GLY A 174 -17.36 6.09 12.93
CA GLY A 174 -16.59 7.31 12.70
C GLY A 174 -17.05 8.04 11.44
N PRO A 175 -16.70 9.32 11.28
CA PRO A 175 -16.82 10.01 10.00
C PRO A 175 -15.94 9.32 8.95
N ASN A 176 -16.45 9.26 7.72
CA ASN A 176 -15.68 8.76 6.57
C ASN A 176 -14.36 9.53 6.44
N PRO A 177 -13.24 8.87 6.07
CA PRO A 177 -12.03 9.57 5.69
C PRO A 177 -12.35 10.64 4.63
N GLN A 178 -11.80 11.84 4.79
CA GLN A 178 -11.98 12.89 3.79
C GLN A 178 -11.34 12.44 2.48
N THR A 179 -12.17 12.19 1.47
CA THR A 179 -11.71 11.93 0.11
C THR A 179 -10.96 13.16 -0.36
N ILE A 180 -9.62 13.09 -0.42
CA ILE A 180 -8.83 14.08 -1.15
C ILE A 180 -9.42 14.09 -2.57
N PRO A 181 -9.92 15.22 -3.09
CA PRO A 181 -10.36 15.28 -4.47
C PRO A 181 -9.16 14.96 -5.33
N ILE A 182 -9.16 13.80 -5.99
CA ILE A 182 -8.16 13.49 -6.99
C ILE A 182 -8.42 14.48 -8.12
N SER A 183 -7.69 15.59 -8.10
CA SER A 183 -7.49 16.42 -9.28
C SER A 183 -6.77 15.53 -10.26
N LEU A 184 -7.54 14.80 -11.08
CA LEU A 184 -7.02 14.06 -12.23
C LEU A 184 -6.05 15.03 -12.92
N PRO A 185 -4.79 14.64 -13.17
CA PRO A 185 -3.93 15.46 -14.00
C PRO A 185 -4.70 15.66 -15.29
N LYS A 186 -5.06 16.90 -15.61
CA LYS A 186 -5.91 17.20 -16.76
C LYS A 186 -5.08 16.90 -17.99
N ILE A 187 -5.14 15.65 -18.47
CA ILE A 187 -4.40 15.18 -19.63
C ILE A 187 -4.95 15.96 -20.83
N SER A 188 -4.33 17.11 -21.08
CA SER A 188 -4.44 17.85 -22.32
C SER A 188 -3.75 17.02 -23.39
N VAL A 189 -4.45 15.98 -23.86
CA VAL A 189 -4.06 15.17 -25.00
C VAL A 189 -3.74 16.15 -26.13
N PRO A 190 -2.46 16.27 -26.56
CA PRO A 190 -2.14 17.16 -27.66
C PRO A 190 -2.93 16.70 -28.88
N PRO A 191 -3.58 17.60 -29.64
CA PRO A 191 -4.26 17.20 -30.86
C PRO A 191 -3.24 16.50 -31.77
N PRO A 192 -3.57 15.34 -32.36
CA PRO A 192 -2.59 14.44 -32.98
C PRO A 192 -1.79 15.18 -34.04
N THR A 193 -0.49 15.34 -33.78
CA THR A 193 0.46 16.09 -34.59
C THR A 193 0.76 15.33 -35.88
N ARG A 194 -0.15 15.48 -36.87
CA ARG A 194 0.05 14.99 -38.23
C ARG A 194 1.43 15.48 -38.73
N PRO A 195 2.37 14.58 -39.08
CA PRO A 195 3.68 15.00 -39.54
C PRO A 195 3.54 15.73 -40.87
N LYS A 196 3.76 17.05 -40.87
CA LYS A 196 3.86 17.84 -42.10
C LYS A 196 5.17 17.50 -42.81
N TYR A 197 5.15 16.49 -43.67
CA TYR A 197 6.27 16.22 -44.56
C TYR A 197 6.51 17.44 -45.47
N ASN A 198 7.75 17.93 -45.51
CA ASN A 198 8.13 19.10 -46.30
C ASN A 198 9.00 18.61 -47.47
N ILE A 199 8.41 18.47 -48.65
CA ILE A 199 9.03 17.89 -49.85
C ILE A 199 10.07 18.82 -50.52
N ARG A 200 10.76 19.66 -49.75
CA ARG A 200 11.55 20.79 -50.28
C ARG A 200 12.97 20.94 -49.70
N THR A 201 13.54 19.86 -49.15
CA THR A 201 14.95 19.88 -48.70
C THR A 201 15.75 18.59 -48.99
N THR A 202 15.21 17.67 -49.78
CA THR A 202 15.90 16.39 -50.12
C THR A 202 16.33 16.28 -51.60
N PHE A 203 16.32 17.40 -52.34
CA PHE A 203 16.78 17.46 -53.74
C PHE A 203 18.29 17.74 -53.92
N LEU A 204 19.05 17.96 -52.84
CA LEU A 204 20.49 18.25 -52.89
C LEU A 204 21.39 17.15 -52.31
N THR A 205 20.82 16.09 -51.73
CA THR A 205 21.57 14.93 -51.21
C THR A 205 21.41 13.67 -52.05
N VAL A 206 20.24 13.45 -52.67
CA VAL A 206 19.97 12.24 -53.48
C VAL A 206 20.75 12.23 -54.80
N ILE A 207 20.98 13.40 -55.42
CA ILE A 207 21.70 13.51 -56.70
C ILE A 207 23.16 13.03 -56.55
N GLY A 208 23.81 13.32 -55.41
CA GLY A 208 25.18 12.89 -55.16
C GLY A 208 25.31 11.37 -55.01
N VAL A 209 24.48 10.75 -54.18
CA VAL A 209 24.57 9.31 -53.86
C VAL A 209 24.34 8.44 -55.10
N VAL A 210 23.33 8.76 -55.92
CA VAL A 210 23.04 8.01 -57.16
C VAL A 210 24.20 8.11 -58.15
N SER A 211 24.78 9.31 -58.32
CA SER A 211 25.91 9.54 -59.25
C SER A 211 27.13 8.69 -58.89
N ILE A 212 27.45 8.58 -57.59
CA ILE A 212 28.59 7.78 -57.11
C ILE A 212 28.35 6.28 -57.36
N PHE A 213 27.14 5.77 -57.05
CA PHE A 213 26.80 4.36 -57.27
C PHE A 213 26.88 3.94 -58.75
N VAL A 214 26.47 4.80 -59.68
CA VAL A 214 26.57 4.51 -61.13
C VAL A 214 28.03 4.38 -61.57
N VAL A 215 28.92 5.28 -61.12
CA VAL A 215 30.36 5.23 -61.48
C VAL A 215 31.03 3.98 -60.89
N VAL A 216 30.76 3.64 -59.62
CA VAL A 216 31.31 2.43 -58.98
C VAL A 216 30.80 1.16 -59.66
N SER A 217 29.51 1.11 -60.02
CA SER A 217 28.94 -0.03 -60.76
C SER A 217 29.54 -0.18 -62.16
N ALA A 218 29.73 0.92 -62.89
CA ALA A 218 30.38 0.91 -64.20
C ALA A 218 31.84 0.41 -64.12
N LEU A 219 32.62 0.89 -63.15
CA LEU A 219 33.99 0.43 -62.92
C LEU A 219 34.03 -1.06 -62.51
N TYR A 220 33.14 -1.49 -61.61
CA TYR A 220 33.03 -2.90 -61.24
C TYR A 220 32.70 -3.78 -62.45
N ILE A 221 31.72 -3.40 -63.27
CA ILE A 221 31.35 -4.15 -64.48
C ILE A 221 32.50 -4.17 -65.49
N LEU A 222 33.31 -3.11 -65.62
CA LEU A 222 34.45 -3.09 -66.54
C LEU A 222 35.62 -3.98 -66.06
N ILE A 223 35.90 -4.00 -64.75
CA ILE A 223 36.98 -4.80 -64.16
C ILE A 223 36.58 -6.29 -64.06
N PHE A 224 35.32 -6.56 -63.71
CA PHE A 224 34.78 -7.90 -63.48
C PHE A 224 33.85 -8.35 -64.61
N ARG A 225 34.32 -8.31 -65.87
CA ARG A 225 33.72 -9.09 -66.99
C ARG A 225 34.42 -10.45 -67.17
N PRO A 226 34.00 -11.53 -66.47
CA PRO A 226 34.35 -12.87 -66.91
C PRO A 226 33.77 -13.12 -68.31
N LYS A 227 34.56 -13.80 -69.15
CA LYS A 227 34.42 -13.80 -70.60
C LYS A 227 33.40 -14.85 -71.09
N SER A 228 32.13 -14.43 -71.21
CA SER A 228 31.06 -14.97 -72.09
C SER A 228 30.72 -16.47 -72.08
N ARG A 229 29.42 -16.79 -71.93
CA ARG A 229 28.65 -17.61 -72.89
C ARG A 229 27.13 -17.47 -72.69
N PHE A 230 26.34 -18.08 -73.58
CA PHE A 230 24.93 -17.82 -73.87
C PHE A 230 24.07 -19.11 -73.71
N GLU A 231 22.77 -19.06 -74.06
CA GLU A 231 21.73 -20.09 -73.83
C GLU A 231 21.43 -20.38 -72.33
N GLY A 232 20.27 -20.85 -71.84
CA GLY A 232 18.92 -21.17 -72.38
C GLY A 232 18.15 -21.98 -71.31
N SER A 233 16.81 -22.10 -71.22
CA SER A 233 15.66 -21.54 -71.96
C SER A 233 14.37 -21.59 -71.08
N PHE A 234 13.17 -21.37 -71.65
CA PHE A 234 11.86 -21.29 -70.96
C PHE A 234 11.09 -22.63 -70.81
N SER A 235 10.15 -22.71 -69.84
CA SER A 235 8.90 -23.48 -69.97
C SER A 235 7.79 -23.01 -68.99
N TRP A 236 6.52 -23.25 -69.32
CA TRP A 236 5.27 -22.85 -68.61
C TRP A 236 4.17 -23.88 -68.92
N TYR A 237 3.25 -24.21 -67.99
CA TYR A 237 1.89 -24.73 -68.34
C TYR A 237 0.81 -24.41 -67.29
N GLN A 238 -0.44 -24.24 -67.79
CA GLN A 238 -1.74 -24.12 -67.12
C GLN A 238 -2.83 -24.57 -68.15
N LEU A 239 -4.16 -24.65 -67.94
CA LEU A 239 -5.11 -24.35 -66.84
C LEU A 239 -6.40 -25.18 -67.13
N SER A 240 -7.30 -25.45 -66.16
CA SER A 240 -8.69 -25.84 -66.49
C SER A 240 -9.73 -25.59 -65.38
N CYS A 241 -10.99 -25.38 -65.77
CA CYS A 241 -12.13 -24.90 -64.96
C CYS A 241 -13.48 -25.51 -65.40
N LYS A 242 -14.55 -25.30 -64.58
CA LYS A 242 -16.00 -25.18 -64.91
C LYS A 242 -16.81 -24.96 -63.61
N ASP A 243 -17.86 -24.14 -63.43
CA ASP A 243 -18.93 -23.52 -64.27
C ASP A 243 -20.04 -24.49 -64.75
N TYR A 244 -21.36 -24.19 -64.82
CA TYR A 244 -22.25 -22.99 -64.63
C TYR A 244 -23.70 -23.54 -64.29
N SER A 245 -24.85 -22.88 -64.01
CA SER A 245 -25.46 -21.51 -63.92
C SER A 245 -26.75 -21.64 -63.03
N SER A 246 -27.35 -20.66 -62.32
CA SER A 246 -27.99 -19.36 -62.63
C SER A 246 -29.36 -19.38 -63.37
N MET A 247 -30.46 -18.92 -62.72
CA MET A 247 -31.37 -17.85 -63.22
C MET A 247 -32.42 -17.35 -62.19
N ASP A 248 -33.31 -16.42 -62.60
CA ASP A 248 -33.93 -15.33 -61.78
C ASP A 248 -35.49 -15.32 -61.77
N GLY A 249 -36.15 -14.50 -60.93
CA GLY A 249 -37.63 -14.33 -60.91
C GLY A 249 -38.21 -13.37 -59.84
N SER A 250 -39.16 -12.49 -60.24
CA SER A 250 -39.69 -11.37 -59.41
C SER A 250 -41.22 -11.40 -59.16
N GLY A 251 -41.75 -10.73 -58.11
CA GLY A 251 -43.21 -10.83 -57.83
C GLY A 251 -43.93 -9.97 -56.75
N LYS A 252 -43.82 -8.62 -56.76
CA LYS A 252 -44.84 -7.65 -56.26
C LYS A 252 -45.24 -7.58 -54.75
N VAL A 253 -46.03 -6.55 -54.43
CA VAL A 253 -46.44 -6.02 -53.10
C VAL A 253 -47.95 -5.76 -53.06
N TYR A 254 -48.61 -5.91 -51.90
CA TYR A 254 -49.91 -5.29 -51.56
C TYR A 254 -50.02 -4.98 -50.06
N SER A 255 -50.97 -4.13 -49.66
CA SER A 255 -51.05 -3.52 -48.32
C SER A 255 -52.49 -3.26 -47.80
N SER A 256 -52.70 -3.55 -46.52
CA SER A 256 -53.78 -3.05 -45.62
C SER A 256 -53.43 -3.48 -44.18
N VAL A 257 -53.64 -2.80 -43.04
CA VAL A 257 -54.45 -1.64 -42.58
C VAL A 257 -55.63 -2.04 -41.68
N GLY A 258 -55.48 -1.72 -40.38
CA GLY A 258 -56.53 -1.66 -39.34
C GLY A 258 -56.49 -2.79 -38.29
N LYS A 259 -56.95 -2.64 -37.04
CA LYS A 259 -56.99 -1.55 -36.02
C LYS A 259 -57.93 -2.03 -34.88
N HIS A 260 -57.54 -1.88 -33.60
CA HIS A 260 -58.40 -2.01 -32.38
C HIS A 260 -59.03 -3.40 -32.09
N SER A 261 -59.40 -3.79 -30.85
CA SER A 261 -59.21 -3.18 -29.51
C SER A 261 -59.20 -4.21 -28.36
N LYS A 262 -58.72 -3.74 -27.19
CA LYS A 262 -59.19 -3.96 -25.79
C LYS A 262 -60.55 -4.66 -25.57
N ASP A 263 -60.91 -5.31 -24.46
CA ASP A 263 -60.32 -5.59 -23.12
C ASP A 263 -61.25 -6.65 -22.43
N THR A 264 -61.01 -7.31 -21.27
CA THR A 264 -59.83 -7.82 -20.52
C THR A 264 -60.32 -8.59 -19.25
N THR A 265 -59.47 -9.42 -18.60
CA THR A 265 -59.63 -10.09 -17.27
C THR A 265 -60.68 -11.19 -17.01
N SER A 266 -60.25 -12.27 -16.33
CA SER A 266 -60.64 -12.53 -14.92
C SER A 266 -59.69 -13.53 -14.22
N VAL A 267 -59.37 -13.26 -12.96
CA VAL A 267 -58.75 -14.16 -11.97
C VAL A 267 -59.33 -13.77 -10.60
N ALA A 268 -59.68 -14.72 -9.75
CA ALA A 268 -60.18 -14.47 -8.40
C ALA A 268 -59.69 -15.55 -7.43
N ASP A 269 -58.99 -15.15 -6.38
CA ASP A 269 -58.65 -15.99 -5.23
C ASP A 269 -59.48 -15.57 -4.02
N ASN A 270 -60.11 -16.53 -3.36
CA ASN A 270 -60.87 -16.32 -2.12
C ASN A 270 -60.02 -16.71 -0.90
N LYS A 271 -60.26 -16.01 0.22
CA LYS A 271 -59.79 -16.41 1.56
C LYS A 271 -60.94 -16.92 2.42
N CYS A 272 -60.64 -17.92 3.23
CA CYS A 272 -60.98 -17.98 4.65
C CYS A 272 -59.70 -18.41 5.38
#